data_AF-A0A962G428-F1
#
_entry.id   AF-A0A962G428-F1
#
_cell.length_a   1.000
_cell.length_b   1.000
_cell.length_c   1.000
_cell.angle_alpha   90.00
_cell.angle_beta   90.00
_cell.angle_gamma   90.00
#
_symmetry.space_group_name_H-M   'P 1'
#
loop_
_entity.id
_entity.type
_entity.pdbx_description
1 polymer ?
#
loop_
_entity_poly.entity_id
_entity_poly.type
_entity_poly.pdbx_seq_one_letter_code
_entity_poly.pdbx_strand_id
1 'polypeptide(L)'
;MSVETGDAARSRFPAFYKLPVAERVRMIQERGWIGDEDGQSLASGEHTLKPHLADKMIENVVGVMGLPLGLGLNFQINGRDYVVPLVVEEPSIVAALSSAAKLVRAAGGFEVESSDPILIGQVQVVDVPNPPQARAVLLQRKEEILNLANSLHPQMVARGGGARDLEVHLHARAEGGDMLVVHLLVDTRDAMGANLVNTMCEGVASLVETLSGGRVFLRILSNLADRAMVRARCVIPLEALAGKGFSGEDVRDGVILANEFASLDPYRAATHNKGIMNGVDAVALATGNDWRSIEAAAHAYAARGGRYTALTRWFQGPQGELVGELDMPMKVGIVGGSLQSNATVGLNLRLLGVKTACELAEVMGAVGLAQNFSALRALSTEGIQQGHMSLHARSVAISAGAAADIFDTVVERLIESGEIKVHKAREIIEAVRSEMSRPATARGAGATNTQASACGHGKVILLGEHAVVYGSHAIAAPVPLAVRASVQDTQAGGVDMLIPRWGVKCRLNRDPAHRDSFQRSLGLVFDRLGLIEHSMRIDVVPSVPRAMGLGGSAALAVAVIRAIDQHFRLGLSEAEVNALAYACEEVAHGSPSGIDNTVATYGKPILYRRGR
;
A
#
# COMPACT_ATOMS: atom_id res chain seq x y z
N MET A 1 -1.38 14.70 -25.38
CA MET A 1 -2.29 13.61 -25.00
C MET A 1 -1.90 12.38 -25.79
N SER A 2 -0.99 11.58 -25.25
CA SER A 2 -0.58 10.30 -25.82
C SER A 2 -1.67 9.26 -25.53
N VAL A 3 -2.04 8.50 -26.56
CA VAL A 3 -2.98 7.39 -26.47
C VAL A 3 -2.35 6.32 -25.58
N GLU A 4 -2.86 6.14 -24.35
CA GLU A 4 -2.46 5.02 -23.49
C GLU A 4 -2.82 3.71 -24.19
N THR A 5 -1.83 2.84 -24.38
CA THR A 5 -2.02 1.49 -24.88
C THR A 5 -2.95 0.70 -23.94
N GLY A 6 -3.76 -0.21 -24.50
CA GLY A 6 -4.86 -0.87 -23.79
C GLY A 6 -4.50 -1.57 -22.46
N ASP A 7 -3.25 -2.01 -22.30
CA ASP A 7 -2.76 -2.64 -21.06
C ASP A 7 -2.46 -1.62 -19.95
N ALA A 8 -1.95 -0.42 -20.31
CA ALA A 8 -1.64 0.64 -19.35
C ALA A 8 -2.90 1.25 -18.72
N ALA A 9 -3.97 1.36 -19.50
CA ALA A 9 -5.27 1.80 -18.98
C ALA A 9 -5.88 0.75 -18.02
N ARG A 10 -5.60 -0.53 -18.27
CA ARG A 10 -6.14 -1.67 -17.50
C ARG A 10 -5.55 -1.73 -16.08
N SER A 11 -4.25 -1.47 -15.91
CA SER A 11 -3.53 -1.62 -14.63
C SER A 11 -3.59 -0.41 -13.68
N ARG A 12 -4.06 0.75 -14.16
CA ARG A 12 -4.07 2.01 -13.38
C ARG A 12 -5.39 2.25 -12.66
N PHE A 13 -5.42 2.08 -11.34
CA PHE A 13 -6.62 2.31 -10.52
C PHE A 13 -6.54 3.63 -9.73
N PRO A 14 -6.98 4.77 -10.31
CA PRO A 14 -6.95 6.05 -9.59
C PRO A 14 -7.88 6.01 -8.38
N ALA A 15 -7.39 6.54 -7.25
CA ALA A 15 -8.15 6.64 -5.99
C ALA A 15 -8.73 5.31 -5.45
N PHE A 16 -8.16 4.16 -5.84
CA PHE A 16 -8.63 2.83 -5.44
C PHE A 16 -8.81 2.64 -3.93
N TYR A 17 -7.90 3.21 -3.13
CA TYR A 17 -7.94 3.16 -1.67
C TYR A 17 -9.14 3.89 -1.05
N LYS A 18 -9.80 4.80 -1.79
CA LYS A 18 -11.01 5.52 -1.34
C LYS A 18 -12.30 4.72 -1.56
N LEU A 19 -12.26 3.71 -2.42
CA LEU A 19 -13.44 2.91 -2.77
C LEU A 19 -13.76 1.89 -1.66
N PRO A 20 -15.04 1.56 -1.43
CA PRO A 20 -15.44 0.38 -0.66
C PRO A 20 -14.89 -0.92 -1.26
N VAL A 21 -14.73 -1.97 -0.44
CA VAL A 21 -14.18 -3.26 -0.89
C VAL A 21 -14.96 -3.87 -2.07
N ALA A 22 -16.30 -3.83 -2.03
CA ALA A 22 -17.13 -4.35 -3.11
C ALA A 22 -16.90 -3.61 -4.44
N GLU A 23 -16.73 -2.29 -4.41
CA GLU A 23 -16.42 -1.50 -5.61
C GLU A 23 -15.00 -1.76 -6.12
N ARG A 24 -14.04 -2.01 -5.22
CA ARG A 24 -12.69 -2.43 -5.61
C ARG A 24 -12.71 -3.74 -6.38
N VAL A 25 -13.40 -4.76 -5.86
CA VAL A 25 -13.57 -6.08 -6.52
C VAL A 25 -14.22 -5.90 -7.89
N ARG A 26 -15.33 -5.15 -7.96
CA ARG A 26 -16.03 -4.88 -9.20
C ARG A 26 -15.14 -4.17 -10.24
N MET A 27 -14.34 -3.19 -9.82
CA MET A 27 -13.43 -2.46 -10.71
C MET A 27 -12.32 -3.37 -11.26
N ILE A 28 -11.81 -4.31 -10.47
CA ILE A 28 -10.81 -5.31 -10.93
C ILE A 28 -11.43 -6.23 -11.99
N GLN A 29 -12.66 -6.67 -11.76
CA GLN A 29 -13.43 -7.53 -12.67
C GLN A 29 -13.80 -6.81 -13.97
N GLU A 30 -14.31 -5.57 -13.90
CA GLU A 30 -14.66 -4.76 -15.08
C GLU A 30 -13.44 -4.46 -15.97
N ARG A 31 -12.24 -4.42 -15.38
CA ARG A 31 -10.97 -4.28 -16.10
C ARG A 31 -10.37 -5.63 -16.51
N GLY A 32 -11.09 -6.72 -16.32
CA GLY A 32 -10.74 -8.07 -16.77
C GLY A 32 -9.56 -8.71 -16.06
N TRP A 33 -9.09 -8.19 -14.92
CA TRP A 33 -7.99 -8.83 -14.16
C TRP A 33 -8.39 -10.15 -13.51
N ILE A 34 -9.69 -10.33 -13.26
CA ILE A 34 -10.29 -11.55 -12.75
C ILE A 34 -11.57 -11.85 -13.55
N GLY A 35 -11.95 -13.12 -13.60
CA GLY A 35 -13.23 -13.56 -14.18
C GLY A 35 -14.40 -13.35 -13.23
N ASP A 36 -15.61 -13.60 -13.73
CA ASP A 36 -16.85 -13.42 -12.96
C ASP A 36 -16.92 -14.32 -11.72
N GLU A 37 -16.47 -15.57 -11.83
CA GLU A 37 -16.43 -16.53 -10.73
C GLU A 37 -15.49 -16.04 -9.60
N ASP A 38 -14.27 -15.61 -9.96
CA ASP A 38 -13.30 -15.07 -9.00
C ASP A 38 -13.81 -13.77 -8.35
N GLY A 39 -14.47 -12.90 -9.12
CA GLY A 39 -15.09 -11.66 -8.61
C GLY A 39 -16.21 -11.95 -7.60
N GLN A 40 -17.09 -12.90 -7.90
CA GLN A 40 -18.14 -13.35 -6.97
C GLN A 40 -17.55 -14.01 -5.72
N SER A 41 -16.50 -14.81 -5.89
CA SER A 41 -15.81 -15.46 -4.77
C SER A 41 -15.20 -14.42 -3.82
N LEU A 42 -14.51 -13.39 -4.33
CA LEU A 42 -13.98 -12.25 -3.56
C LEU A 42 -15.07 -11.44 -2.86
N ALA A 43 -16.20 -11.19 -3.54
CA ALA A 43 -17.29 -10.40 -2.96
C ALA A 43 -18.03 -11.16 -1.83
N SER A 44 -18.19 -12.47 -1.96
CA SER A 44 -18.88 -13.33 -0.99
C SER A 44 -17.97 -13.83 0.14
N GLY A 45 -16.65 -13.81 -0.07
CA GLY A 45 -15.67 -14.43 0.83
C GLY A 45 -15.59 -15.95 0.71
N GLU A 46 -16.16 -16.54 -0.34
CA GLU A 46 -16.15 -18.00 -0.57
C GLU A 46 -14.73 -18.55 -0.72
N HIS A 47 -13.81 -17.77 -1.30
CA HIS A 47 -12.38 -18.12 -1.46
C HIS A 47 -11.66 -18.44 -0.15
N THR A 48 -12.21 -18.03 1.00
CA THR A 48 -11.56 -18.19 2.32
C THR A 48 -11.40 -19.66 2.69
N LEU A 49 -10.21 -20.02 3.19
CA LEU A 49 -9.90 -21.38 3.61
C LEU A 49 -10.88 -21.85 4.69
N LYS A 50 -11.47 -23.03 4.49
CA LYS A 50 -12.43 -23.63 5.43
C LYS A 50 -11.72 -24.58 6.40
N PRO A 51 -12.20 -24.73 7.65
CA PRO A 51 -11.54 -25.58 8.66
C PRO A 51 -11.28 -27.02 8.21
N HIS A 52 -12.24 -27.67 7.54
CA HIS A 52 -12.09 -29.05 7.06
C HIS A 52 -11.05 -29.23 5.93
N LEU A 53 -10.71 -28.15 5.21
CA LEU A 53 -9.60 -28.16 4.25
C LEU A 53 -8.28 -27.86 4.96
N ALA A 54 -8.28 -26.92 5.92
CA ALA A 54 -7.13 -26.63 6.74
C ALA A 54 -6.63 -27.87 7.53
N ASP A 55 -7.56 -28.68 8.06
CA ASP A 55 -7.27 -29.95 8.76
C ASP A 55 -6.54 -30.99 7.89
N LYS A 56 -6.61 -30.85 6.56
CA LYS A 56 -5.86 -31.68 5.60
C LYS A 56 -4.50 -31.09 5.24
N MET A 57 -4.21 -29.86 5.64
CA MET A 57 -2.98 -29.15 5.31
C MET A 57 -1.91 -29.30 6.40
N ILE A 58 -2.31 -29.28 7.67
CA ILE A 58 -1.41 -29.37 8.83
C ILE A 58 -2.08 -30.15 9.97
N GLU A 59 -1.32 -30.53 10.98
CA GLU A 59 -1.79 -31.27 12.14
C GLU A 59 -2.48 -30.36 13.19
N ASN A 60 -3.36 -30.95 14.02
CA ASN A 60 -3.97 -30.32 15.19
C ASN A 60 -4.75 -29.02 14.89
N VAL A 61 -5.47 -28.96 13.77
CA VAL A 61 -6.23 -27.78 13.37
C VAL A 61 -7.46 -27.58 14.25
N VAL A 62 -7.58 -26.37 14.82
CA VAL A 62 -8.75 -25.95 15.63
C VAL A 62 -9.49 -24.76 15.02
N GLY A 63 -9.00 -24.20 13.92
CA GLY A 63 -9.58 -23.04 13.26
C GLY A 63 -8.71 -22.49 12.13
N VAL A 64 -9.17 -21.39 11.53
CA VAL A 64 -8.46 -20.67 10.45
C VAL A 64 -8.29 -19.21 10.88
N MET A 65 -7.06 -18.69 10.78
CA MET A 65 -6.74 -17.29 11.01
C MET A 65 -6.64 -16.56 9.67
N GLY A 66 -7.44 -15.50 9.49
CA GLY A 66 -7.40 -14.66 8.29
C GLY A 66 -6.44 -13.48 8.42
N LEU A 67 -5.83 -13.08 7.31
CA LEU A 67 -5.04 -11.84 7.17
C LEU A 67 -5.63 -10.98 6.04
N PRO A 68 -5.45 -9.64 6.08
CA PRO A 68 -5.94 -8.76 5.02
C PRO A 68 -5.28 -9.07 3.66
N LEU A 69 -6.10 -9.15 2.60
CA LEU A 69 -5.65 -9.22 1.21
C LEU A 69 -5.78 -7.83 0.56
N GLY A 70 -4.65 -7.25 0.18
CA GLY A 70 -4.55 -5.99 -0.58
C GLY A 70 -3.95 -6.20 -1.96
N LEU A 71 -3.90 -5.12 -2.75
CA LEU A 71 -3.31 -5.13 -4.09
C LEU A 71 -2.25 -4.04 -4.21
N GLY A 72 -1.03 -4.42 -4.58
CA GLY A 72 0.02 -3.56 -5.06
C GLY A 72 -0.26 -3.15 -6.50
N LEU A 73 -0.45 -1.86 -6.73
CA LEU A 73 -0.87 -1.31 -8.02
C LEU A 73 0.29 -0.66 -8.76
N ASN A 74 0.12 -0.49 -10.07
CA ASN A 74 1.03 0.25 -10.97
C ASN A 74 2.37 -0.44 -11.27
N PHE A 75 2.54 -1.72 -10.94
CA PHE A 75 3.77 -2.44 -11.28
C PHE A 75 3.89 -2.62 -12.80
N GLN A 76 5.02 -2.19 -13.34
CA GLN A 76 5.45 -2.50 -14.70
C GLN A 76 6.81 -3.18 -14.60
N ILE A 77 6.90 -4.42 -15.06
CA ILE A 77 8.08 -5.27 -14.94
C ILE A 77 8.38 -5.83 -16.32
N ASN A 78 9.57 -5.58 -16.84
CA ASN A 78 9.98 -5.97 -18.20
C ASN A 78 8.96 -5.54 -19.27
N GLY A 79 8.40 -4.34 -19.13
CA GLY A 79 7.38 -3.79 -20.03
C GLY A 79 5.97 -4.35 -19.87
N ARG A 80 5.74 -5.33 -18.98
CA ARG A 80 4.43 -5.91 -18.70
C ARG A 80 3.84 -5.38 -17.41
N ASP A 81 2.53 -5.15 -17.40
CA ASP A 81 1.79 -4.65 -16.25
C ASP A 81 1.33 -5.78 -15.33
N TYR A 82 1.43 -5.54 -14.02
CA TYR A 82 0.98 -6.46 -12.98
C TYR A 82 0.13 -5.76 -11.93
N VAL A 83 -0.89 -6.47 -11.46
CA VAL A 83 -1.59 -6.18 -10.20
C VAL A 83 -1.14 -7.23 -9.20
N VAL A 84 -0.45 -6.80 -8.15
CA VAL A 84 0.26 -7.72 -7.25
C VAL A 84 -0.59 -8.00 -6.00
N PRO A 85 -1.02 -9.24 -5.74
CA PRO A 85 -1.73 -9.56 -4.51
C PRO A 85 -0.76 -9.59 -3.31
N LEU A 86 -1.18 -8.99 -2.19
CA LEU A 86 -0.37 -8.82 -0.98
C LEU A 86 -1.19 -9.23 0.24
N VAL A 87 -0.72 -10.20 1.02
CA VAL A 87 -1.34 -10.59 2.29
C VAL A 87 -0.45 -10.13 3.44
N VAL A 88 -0.89 -9.10 4.17
CA VAL A 88 -0.09 -8.50 5.25
C VAL A 88 -0.96 -7.72 6.23
N GLU A 89 -0.60 -7.74 7.51
CA GLU A 89 -1.27 -7.01 8.59
C GLU A 89 -0.68 -5.62 8.85
N GLU A 90 0.60 -5.42 8.54
CA GLU A 90 1.27 -4.16 8.78
C GLU A 90 0.71 -3.06 7.86
N PRO A 91 0.20 -1.95 8.43
CA PRO A 91 -0.33 -0.86 7.62
C PRO A 91 0.77 -0.18 6.79
N SER A 92 0.34 0.62 5.82
CA SER A 92 1.18 1.42 4.91
C SER A 92 1.93 0.63 3.84
N ILE A 93 2.28 -0.65 4.05
CA ILE A 93 3.03 -1.48 3.07
C ILE A 93 2.40 -1.41 1.67
N VAL A 94 1.12 -1.77 1.55
CA VAL A 94 0.41 -1.81 0.24
C VAL A 94 0.38 -0.43 -0.44
N ALA A 95 0.22 0.63 0.36
CA ALA A 95 0.17 1.99 -0.15
C ALA A 95 1.56 2.48 -0.59
N ALA A 96 2.60 2.18 0.19
CA ALA A 96 3.99 2.51 -0.07
C ALA A 96 4.47 1.82 -1.35
N LEU A 97 4.22 0.50 -1.49
CA LEU A 97 4.47 -0.26 -2.71
C LEU A 97 3.80 0.36 -3.92
N SER A 98 2.49 0.62 -3.83
CA SER A 98 1.72 1.17 -4.96
C SER A 98 2.21 2.56 -5.38
N SER A 99 2.65 3.37 -4.41
CA SER A 99 3.22 4.70 -4.68
C SER A 99 4.62 4.62 -5.29
N ALA A 100 5.47 3.71 -4.80
CA ALA A 100 6.81 3.47 -5.34
C ALA A 100 6.72 2.94 -6.77
N ALA A 101 5.90 1.91 -7.01
CA ALA A 101 5.68 1.34 -8.33
C ALA A 101 5.14 2.38 -9.32
N LYS A 102 4.22 3.26 -8.89
CA LYS A 102 3.72 4.36 -9.74
C LYS A 102 4.85 5.30 -10.19
N LEU A 103 5.76 5.64 -9.29
CA LEU A 103 6.87 6.53 -9.58
C LEU A 103 7.87 5.86 -10.53
N VAL A 104 8.27 4.62 -10.23
CA VAL A 104 9.20 3.84 -11.06
C VAL A 104 8.60 3.57 -12.45
N ARG A 105 7.30 3.28 -12.54
CA ARG A 105 6.60 3.13 -13.82
C ARG A 105 6.70 4.38 -14.70
N ALA A 106 6.56 5.57 -14.12
CA ALA A 106 6.71 6.81 -14.88
C ALA A 106 8.13 6.99 -15.46
N ALA A 107 9.12 6.29 -14.88
CA ALA A 107 10.50 6.26 -15.32
C ALA A 107 10.85 5.04 -16.21
N GLY A 108 9.87 4.24 -16.64
CA GLY A 108 10.07 3.08 -17.52
C GLY A 108 9.84 1.72 -16.86
N GLY A 109 9.54 1.68 -15.56
CA GLY A 109 9.25 0.44 -14.84
C GLY A 109 10.50 -0.23 -14.26
N PHE A 110 10.32 -1.49 -13.84
CA PHE A 110 11.39 -2.34 -13.32
C PHE A 110 11.94 -3.24 -14.43
N GLU A 111 13.26 -3.37 -14.46
CA GLU A 111 13.97 -4.37 -15.26
C GLU A 111 14.36 -5.50 -14.32
N VAL A 112 13.97 -6.73 -14.63
CA VAL A 112 14.22 -7.87 -13.74
C VAL A 112 14.65 -9.08 -14.54
N GLU A 113 15.67 -9.78 -14.07
CA GLU A 113 16.09 -11.07 -14.59
C GLU A 113 16.14 -12.10 -13.47
N SER A 114 15.93 -13.37 -13.82
CA SER A 114 16.05 -14.49 -12.89
C SER A 114 16.93 -15.59 -13.49
N SER A 115 17.66 -16.30 -12.65
CA SER A 115 18.40 -17.49 -13.06
C SER A 115 17.49 -18.72 -13.10
N ASP A 116 18.03 -19.83 -13.62
CA ASP A 116 17.33 -21.12 -13.60
C ASP A 116 16.91 -21.49 -12.16
N PRO A 117 15.73 -22.12 -11.97
CA PRO A 117 15.17 -22.42 -10.65
C PRO A 117 15.83 -23.67 -10.02
N ILE A 118 17.15 -23.60 -9.85
CA ILE A 118 18.00 -24.64 -9.28
C ILE A 118 17.94 -24.59 -7.76
N LEU A 119 17.54 -25.72 -7.16
CA LEU A 119 17.57 -25.96 -5.73
C LEU A 119 18.68 -26.96 -5.40
N ILE A 120 19.36 -26.76 -4.27
CA ILE A 120 20.45 -27.62 -3.82
C ILE A 120 19.88 -28.69 -2.88
N GLY A 121 20.15 -29.96 -3.18
CA GLY A 121 19.98 -31.09 -2.26
C GLY A 121 21.30 -31.50 -1.65
N GLN A 122 21.38 -31.68 -0.33
CA GLN A 122 22.60 -32.07 0.36
C GLN A 122 22.52 -33.51 0.86
N VAL A 123 23.55 -34.30 0.53
CA VAL A 123 23.79 -35.63 1.09
C VAL A 123 25.08 -35.57 1.90
N GLN A 124 24.96 -35.62 3.22
CA GLN A 124 26.08 -35.61 4.14
C GLN A 124 26.63 -37.01 4.30
N VAL A 125 27.94 -37.16 4.12
CA VAL A 125 28.65 -38.43 4.31
C VAL A 125 29.67 -38.29 5.43
N VAL A 126 29.57 -39.17 6.41
CA VAL A 126 30.44 -39.25 7.59
C VAL A 126 31.24 -40.55 7.56
N ASP A 127 32.24 -40.65 8.44
CA ASP A 127 33.08 -41.85 8.60
C ASP A 127 33.80 -42.26 7.30
N VAL A 128 34.15 -41.29 6.44
CA VAL A 128 34.80 -41.51 5.15
C VAL A 128 36.30 -41.76 5.36
N PRO A 129 36.87 -42.92 4.98
CA PRO A 129 38.27 -43.25 5.24
C PRO A 129 39.28 -42.31 4.56
N ASN A 130 38.98 -41.86 3.33
CA ASN A 130 39.79 -40.92 2.56
C ASN A 130 38.89 -39.93 1.81
N PRO A 131 38.52 -38.79 2.43
CA PRO A 131 37.58 -37.83 1.84
C PRO A 131 38.02 -37.25 0.49
N PRO A 132 39.31 -36.91 0.26
CA PRO A 132 39.78 -36.49 -1.07
C PRO A 132 39.58 -37.56 -2.16
N GLN A 133 39.86 -38.84 -1.85
CA GLN A 133 39.65 -39.93 -2.79
C GLN A 133 38.16 -40.17 -3.06
N ALA A 134 37.33 -40.18 -2.01
CA ALA A 134 35.88 -40.31 -2.14
C ALA A 134 35.27 -39.19 -3.00
N ARG A 135 35.73 -37.95 -2.82
CA ARG A 135 35.36 -36.80 -3.67
C ARG A 135 35.69 -37.07 -5.14
N ALA A 136 36.89 -37.55 -5.44
CA ALA A 136 37.28 -37.85 -6.82
C ALA A 136 36.41 -38.96 -7.44
N VAL A 137 36.12 -40.03 -6.70
CA VAL A 137 35.26 -41.14 -7.16
C VAL A 137 33.83 -40.67 -7.41
N LEU A 138 33.24 -39.90 -6.50
CA LEU A 138 31.89 -39.35 -6.65
C LEU A 138 31.77 -38.43 -7.87
N LEU A 139 32.77 -37.59 -8.11
CA LEU A 139 32.82 -36.73 -9.30
C LEU A 139 33.01 -37.54 -10.59
N GLN A 140 33.86 -38.58 -10.56
CA GLN A 140 34.05 -39.47 -11.71
C GLN A 140 32.79 -40.26 -12.07
N ARG A 141 31.99 -40.62 -11.05
CA ARG A 141 30.73 -41.36 -11.18
C ARG A 141 29.50 -40.46 -11.15
N LYS A 142 29.67 -39.15 -11.38
CA LYS A 142 28.60 -38.14 -11.34
C LYS A 142 27.37 -38.54 -12.17
N GLU A 143 27.58 -38.94 -13.42
CA GLU A 143 26.49 -39.27 -14.35
C GLU A 143 25.61 -40.41 -13.83
N GLU A 144 26.20 -41.40 -13.17
CA GLU A 144 25.44 -42.51 -12.57
C GLU A 144 24.55 -42.02 -11.43
N ILE A 145 25.06 -41.12 -10.59
CA ILE A 145 24.32 -40.53 -9.48
C ILE A 145 23.17 -39.65 -10.02
N LEU A 146 23.45 -38.84 -11.03
CA LEU A 146 22.44 -37.98 -11.67
C LEU A 146 21.35 -38.81 -12.35
N ASN A 147 21.71 -39.89 -13.05
CA ASN A 147 20.75 -40.80 -13.67
C ASN A 147 19.87 -41.50 -12.64
N LEU A 148 20.45 -41.95 -11.51
CA LEU A 148 19.69 -42.52 -10.41
C LEU A 148 18.71 -41.49 -9.82
N ALA A 149 19.18 -40.28 -9.50
CA ALA A 149 18.32 -39.21 -8.98
C ALA A 149 17.15 -38.89 -9.93
N ASN A 150 17.43 -38.78 -11.24
CA ASN A 150 16.45 -38.47 -12.26
C ASN A 150 15.44 -39.61 -12.49
N SER A 151 15.83 -40.87 -12.30
CA SER A 151 14.94 -42.02 -12.43
C SER A 151 13.79 -42.04 -11.42
N LEU A 152 13.96 -41.37 -10.28
CA LEU A 152 12.95 -41.28 -9.21
C LEU A 152 11.81 -40.32 -9.55
N HIS A 153 12.06 -39.39 -10.48
CA HIS A 153 11.10 -38.36 -10.90
C HIS A 153 11.02 -38.20 -12.42
N PRO A 154 10.61 -39.24 -13.16
CA PRO A 154 10.62 -39.23 -14.63
C PRO A 154 9.71 -38.16 -15.22
N GLN A 155 8.62 -37.80 -14.54
CA GLN A 155 7.73 -36.71 -14.98
C GLN A 155 8.40 -35.33 -14.91
N MET A 156 9.26 -35.10 -13.90
CA MET A 156 10.00 -33.84 -13.79
C MET A 156 11.02 -33.74 -14.93
N VAL A 157 11.74 -34.83 -15.20
CA VAL A 157 12.66 -34.94 -16.35
C VAL A 157 11.94 -34.72 -17.68
N ALA A 158 10.76 -35.32 -17.87
CA ALA A 158 9.96 -35.16 -19.08
C ALA A 158 9.49 -33.70 -19.31
N ARG A 159 9.32 -32.92 -18.25
CA ARG A 159 9.02 -31.47 -18.31
C ARG A 159 10.27 -30.62 -18.51
N GLY A 160 11.40 -31.26 -18.77
CA GLY A 160 12.69 -30.61 -18.93
C GLY A 160 13.33 -30.19 -17.62
N GLY A 161 12.87 -30.66 -16.44
CA GLY A 161 13.46 -30.46 -15.11
C GLY A 161 14.44 -31.59 -14.70
N GLY A 162 14.72 -31.72 -13.41
CA GLY A 162 15.53 -32.81 -12.83
C GLY A 162 16.92 -32.40 -12.33
N ALA A 163 17.68 -33.38 -11.81
CA ALA A 163 19.06 -33.20 -11.40
C ALA A 163 19.94 -32.85 -12.61
N ARG A 164 20.67 -31.74 -12.51
CA ARG A 164 21.50 -31.15 -13.57
C ARG A 164 22.97 -31.38 -13.36
N ASP A 165 23.41 -31.25 -12.12
CA ASP A 165 24.80 -31.31 -11.78
C ASP A 165 24.99 -31.80 -10.34
N LEU A 166 26.23 -32.12 -10.02
CA LEU A 166 26.64 -32.60 -8.72
C LEU A 166 27.95 -31.94 -8.31
N GLU A 167 27.98 -31.38 -7.11
CA GLU A 167 29.19 -30.84 -6.50
C GLU A 167 29.54 -31.66 -5.26
N VAL A 168 30.83 -31.73 -4.92
CA VAL A 168 31.29 -32.40 -3.70
C VAL A 168 32.21 -31.48 -2.93
N HIS A 169 31.79 -31.14 -1.73
CA HIS A 169 32.44 -30.23 -0.81
C HIS A 169 33.10 -31.00 0.33
N LEU A 170 34.29 -30.56 0.72
CA LEU A 170 34.99 -31.03 1.92
C LEU A 170 35.04 -29.89 2.91
N HIS A 171 34.49 -30.11 4.10
CA HIS A 171 34.47 -29.13 5.18
C HIS A 171 35.33 -29.63 6.35
N ALA A 172 36.35 -28.86 6.71
CA ALA A 172 37.19 -29.16 7.86
C ALA A 172 36.37 -29.12 9.16
N ARG A 173 36.52 -30.14 10.00
CA ARG A 173 35.87 -30.21 11.32
C ARG A 173 36.77 -29.60 12.40
N ALA A 174 36.16 -28.95 13.38
CA ALA A 174 36.89 -28.38 14.53
C ALA A 174 37.65 -29.45 15.35
N GLU A 175 37.14 -30.67 15.40
CA GLU A 175 37.73 -31.80 16.13
C GLU A 175 38.75 -32.59 15.29
N GLY A 176 39.02 -32.15 14.04
CA GLY A 176 39.89 -32.84 13.09
C GLY A 176 39.14 -33.73 12.08
N GLY A 177 39.74 -33.89 10.89
CA GLY A 177 39.15 -34.59 9.75
C GLY A 177 38.19 -33.74 8.91
N ASP A 178 37.79 -34.28 7.76
CA ASP A 178 36.88 -33.60 6.82
C ASP A 178 35.49 -34.25 6.82
N MET A 179 34.46 -33.42 6.76
CA MET A 179 33.10 -33.81 6.44
C MET A 179 32.90 -33.70 4.93
N LEU A 180 32.43 -34.77 4.30
CA LEU A 180 32.10 -34.78 2.88
C LEU A 180 30.61 -34.47 2.71
N VAL A 181 30.29 -33.50 1.86
CA VAL A 181 28.90 -33.14 1.52
C VAL A 181 28.74 -33.13 0.01
N VAL A 182 27.81 -33.93 -0.49
CA VAL A 182 27.43 -33.94 -1.90
C VAL A 182 26.26 -32.99 -2.10
N HIS A 183 26.38 -32.07 -3.06
CA HIS A 183 25.27 -31.22 -3.51
C HIS A 183 24.72 -31.77 -4.82
N LEU A 184 23.43 -32.08 -4.86
CA LEU A 184 22.67 -32.26 -6.09
C LEU A 184 22.08 -30.91 -6.51
N LEU A 185 22.42 -30.45 -7.71
CA LEU A 185 21.82 -29.25 -8.29
C LEU A 185 20.58 -29.66 -9.09
N VAL A 186 19.39 -29.35 -8.59
CA VAL A 186 18.13 -29.85 -9.14
C VAL A 186 17.30 -28.71 -9.70
N ASP A 187 17.00 -28.78 -10.99
CA ASP A 187 16.04 -27.91 -11.66
C ASP A 187 14.62 -28.39 -11.37
N THR A 188 13.91 -27.60 -10.58
CA THR A 188 12.59 -27.95 -10.06
C THR A 188 11.46 -27.30 -10.85
N ARG A 189 11.79 -26.58 -11.93
CA ARG A 189 10.86 -25.86 -12.80
C ARG A 189 9.92 -24.99 -11.94
N ASP A 190 8.61 -25.17 -12.11
CA ASP A 190 7.57 -24.36 -11.48
C ASP A 190 7.20 -24.80 -10.05
N ALA A 191 7.78 -25.89 -9.55
CA ALA A 191 7.56 -26.35 -8.18
C ALA A 191 8.57 -25.69 -7.24
N MET A 192 8.20 -25.46 -5.98
CA MET A 192 9.17 -25.01 -4.96
C MET A 192 10.31 -26.04 -4.78
N GLY A 193 9.97 -27.34 -4.82
CA GLY A 193 10.93 -28.42 -5.03
C GLY A 193 11.48 -29.14 -3.79
N ALA A 194 11.09 -28.75 -2.57
CA ALA A 194 11.61 -29.37 -1.34
C ALA A 194 11.44 -30.90 -1.31
N ASN A 195 10.21 -31.41 -1.45
CA ASN A 195 9.95 -32.86 -1.43
C ASN A 195 10.65 -33.59 -2.58
N LEU A 196 10.67 -32.98 -3.76
CA LEU A 196 11.34 -33.51 -4.95
C LEU A 196 12.85 -33.73 -4.70
N VAL A 197 13.51 -32.70 -4.17
CA VAL A 197 14.95 -32.75 -3.88
C VAL A 197 15.26 -33.72 -2.74
N ASN A 198 14.44 -33.75 -1.68
CA ASN A 198 14.63 -34.69 -0.58
C ASN A 198 14.52 -36.14 -1.05
N THR A 199 13.51 -36.48 -1.86
CA THR A 199 13.38 -37.83 -2.44
C THR A 199 14.58 -38.19 -3.32
N MET A 200 15.12 -37.24 -4.10
CA MET A 200 16.36 -37.48 -4.86
C MET A 200 17.56 -37.74 -3.95
N CYS A 201 17.74 -36.94 -2.89
CA CYS A 201 18.81 -37.13 -1.91
C CYS A 201 18.70 -38.49 -1.19
N GLU A 202 17.49 -38.89 -0.82
CA GLU A 202 17.21 -40.19 -0.21
C GLU A 202 17.53 -41.34 -1.16
N GLY A 203 17.10 -41.24 -2.42
CA GLY A 203 17.29 -42.32 -3.39
C GLY A 203 18.74 -42.50 -3.86
N VAL A 204 19.57 -41.46 -3.86
CA VAL A 204 21.01 -41.61 -4.19
C VAL A 204 21.86 -42.07 -3.00
N ALA A 205 21.32 -42.09 -1.78
CA ALA A 205 22.09 -42.29 -0.55
C ALA A 205 22.94 -43.57 -0.57
N SER A 206 22.33 -44.72 -0.90
CA SER A 206 23.04 -46.01 -0.90
C SER A 206 24.16 -46.09 -1.94
N LEU A 207 23.97 -45.44 -3.10
CA LEU A 207 25.01 -45.35 -4.12
C LEU A 207 26.17 -44.47 -3.64
N VAL A 208 25.87 -43.33 -3.02
CA VAL A 208 26.87 -42.42 -2.44
C VAL A 208 27.66 -43.10 -1.31
N GLU A 209 27.02 -43.89 -0.44
CA GLU A 209 27.71 -44.70 0.59
C GLU A 209 28.68 -45.69 -0.05
N THR A 210 28.21 -46.44 -1.05
CA THR A 210 29.01 -47.47 -1.74
C THR A 210 30.23 -46.85 -2.41
N LEU A 211 30.08 -45.71 -3.08
CA LEU A 211 31.15 -45.04 -3.81
C LEU A 211 32.15 -44.34 -2.88
N SER A 212 31.69 -43.82 -1.75
CA SER A 212 32.53 -43.07 -0.80
C SER A 212 33.21 -43.97 0.25
N GLY A 213 32.66 -45.16 0.51
CA GLY A 213 33.08 -46.02 1.62
C GLY A 213 32.73 -45.44 3.00
N GLY A 214 31.92 -44.38 3.05
CA GLY A 214 31.42 -43.78 4.28
C GLY A 214 29.95 -44.10 4.53
N ARG A 215 29.37 -43.44 5.52
CA ARG A 215 27.96 -43.58 5.94
C ARG A 215 27.21 -42.28 5.68
N VAL A 216 26.05 -42.36 5.03
CA VAL A 216 25.19 -41.20 4.79
C VAL A 216 24.36 -40.88 6.03
N PHE A 217 24.24 -39.60 6.36
CA PHE A 217 23.49 -39.13 7.52
C PHE A 217 22.30 -38.24 7.12
N LEU A 218 22.54 -36.96 6.80
CA LEU A 218 21.50 -36.04 6.32
C LEU A 218 21.29 -36.16 4.81
N ARG A 219 20.02 -36.08 4.39
CA ARG A 219 19.53 -36.07 3.01
C ARG A 219 18.44 -35.02 2.92
N ILE A 220 18.81 -33.78 2.66
CA ILE A 220 17.90 -32.66 2.85
C ILE A 220 18.25 -31.53 1.89
N LEU A 221 17.26 -30.80 1.40
CA LEU A 221 17.51 -29.55 0.67
C LEU A 221 18.30 -28.53 1.51
N SER A 222 19.01 -27.64 0.83
CA SER A 222 19.51 -26.39 1.39
C SER A 222 18.52 -25.27 1.08
N ASN A 223 18.12 -24.50 2.10
CA ASN A 223 17.34 -23.28 1.90
C ASN A 223 18.19 -22.10 1.41
N LEU A 224 19.52 -22.16 1.51
CA LEU A 224 20.38 -21.20 0.82
C LEU A 224 20.35 -21.50 -0.68
N ALA A 225 19.31 -20.99 -1.35
CA ALA A 225 19.02 -21.23 -2.76
C ALA A 225 19.80 -20.26 -3.67
N ASP A 226 21.11 -20.16 -3.46
CA ASP A 226 22.00 -19.19 -4.15
C ASP A 226 22.22 -19.46 -5.65
N ARG A 227 21.59 -20.50 -6.19
CA ARG A 227 21.52 -20.81 -7.63
C ARG A 227 20.24 -20.33 -8.30
N ALA A 228 19.22 -19.98 -7.51
CA ALA A 228 17.95 -19.41 -7.97
C ALA A 228 17.91 -17.93 -7.55
N MET A 229 18.63 -17.08 -8.27
CA MET A 229 18.78 -15.66 -7.99
C MET A 229 17.79 -14.84 -8.80
N VAL A 230 17.27 -13.77 -8.19
CA VAL A 230 16.56 -12.69 -8.90
C VAL A 230 17.38 -11.41 -8.81
N ARG A 231 17.50 -10.71 -9.94
CA ARG A 231 18.09 -9.37 -10.00
C ARG A 231 17.07 -8.38 -10.50
N ALA A 232 16.69 -7.44 -9.65
CA ALA A 232 15.77 -6.36 -10.01
C ALA A 232 16.50 -5.03 -10.06
N ARG A 233 16.10 -4.19 -11.01
CA ARG A 233 16.69 -2.88 -11.25
C ARG A 233 15.60 -1.85 -11.54
N CYS A 234 15.80 -0.64 -11.05
CA CYS A 234 15.01 0.52 -11.46
C CYS A 234 15.89 1.76 -11.60
N VAL A 235 15.45 2.66 -12.48
CA VAL A 235 16.10 3.95 -12.73
C VAL A 235 15.08 5.04 -12.54
N ILE A 236 15.41 6.06 -11.73
CA ILE A 236 14.47 7.11 -11.36
C ILE A 236 15.13 8.47 -11.60
N PRO A 237 14.60 9.29 -12.53
CA PRO A 237 15.16 10.60 -12.82
C PRO A 237 14.81 11.61 -11.70
N LEU A 238 15.62 12.66 -11.57
CA LEU A 238 15.55 13.61 -10.45
C LEU A 238 14.21 14.33 -10.35
N GLU A 239 13.62 14.69 -11.50
CA GLU A 239 12.32 15.36 -11.57
C GLU A 239 11.17 14.52 -10.99
N ALA A 240 11.30 13.19 -10.99
CA ALA A 240 10.31 12.29 -10.41
C ALA A 240 10.47 12.14 -8.89
N LEU A 241 11.66 12.43 -8.35
CA LEU A 241 11.97 12.31 -6.92
C LEU A 241 11.53 13.54 -6.13
N ALA A 242 11.65 14.72 -6.75
CA ALA A 242 11.33 16.00 -6.14
C ALA A 242 9.90 16.05 -5.57
N GLY A 243 9.75 16.65 -4.39
CA GLY A 243 8.46 16.76 -3.74
C GLY A 243 8.56 17.11 -2.27
N LYS A 244 7.46 17.63 -1.73
CA LYS A 244 7.32 17.96 -0.30
C LYS A 244 8.43 18.84 0.27
N GLY A 245 8.95 19.76 -0.54
CA GLY A 245 10.00 20.70 -0.14
C GLY A 245 11.44 20.19 -0.31
N PHE A 246 11.64 18.96 -0.78
CA PHE A 246 12.97 18.40 -1.08
C PHE A 246 13.23 18.43 -2.60
N SER A 247 14.46 18.77 -3.00
CA SER A 247 14.91 18.63 -4.39
C SER A 247 15.07 17.16 -4.78
N GLY A 248 15.15 16.87 -6.09
CA GLY A 248 15.38 15.50 -6.55
C GLY A 248 16.73 14.96 -6.07
N GLU A 249 17.73 15.85 -6.02
CA GLU A 249 19.10 15.59 -5.58
C GLU A 249 19.14 15.26 -4.09
N ASP A 250 18.47 16.04 -3.24
CA ASP A 250 18.40 15.78 -1.79
C ASP A 250 17.81 14.39 -1.52
N VAL A 251 16.74 14.03 -2.24
CA VAL A 251 16.10 12.72 -2.09
C VAL A 251 17.03 11.61 -2.57
N ARG A 252 17.65 11.76 -3.75
CA ARG A 252 18.60 10.78 -4.32
C ARG A 252 19.75 10.54 -3.35
N ASP A 253 20.43 11.59 -2.93
CA ASP A 253 21.64 11.52 -2.12
C ASP A 253 21.31 10.99 -0.72
N GLY A 254 20.15 11.36 -0.17
CA GLY A 254 19.63 10.78 1.07
C GLY A 254 19.35 9.28 0.96
N VAL A 255 18.80 8.79 -0.15
CA VAL A 255 18.58 7.34 -0.37
C VAL A 255 19.92 6.61 -0.50
N ILE A 256 20.88 7.15 -1.25
CA ILE A 256 22.22 6.57 -1.41
C ILE A 256 22.92 6.47 -0.06
N LEU A 257 22.93 7.56 0.72
CA LEU A 257 23.54 7.60 2.05
C LEU A 257 22.88 6.61 3.02
N ALA A 258 21.55 6.49 2.98
CA ALA A 258 20.83 5.52 3.80
C ALA A 258 21.16 4.06 3.43
N ASN A 259 21.39 3.77 2.14
CA ASN A 259 21.86 2.46 1.69
C ASN A 259 23.32 2.19 2.09
N GLU A 260 24.18 3.20 2.04
CA GLU A 260 25.56 3.11 2.52
C GLU A 260 25.59 2.79 4.02
N PHE A 261 24.77 3.46 4.83
CA PHE A 261 24.63 3.14 6.25
C PHE A 261 24.22 1.67 6.47
N ALA A 262 23.26 1.17 5.70
CA ALA A 262 22.86 -0.23 5.75
C ALA A 262 23.95 -1.21 5.28
N SER A 263 24.90 -0.77 4.46
CA SER A 263 26.01 -1.61 3.97
C SER A 263 27.17 -1.69 4.98
N LEU A 264 27.28 -0.68 5.84
CA LEU A 264 28.35 -0.55 6.84
C LEU A 264 27.96 -1.14 8.20
N ASP A 265 26.70 -0.96 8.62
CA ASP A 265 26.22 -1.35 9.95
C ASP A 265 25.18 -2.50 9.89
N PRO A 266 25.50 -3.69 10.43
CA PRO A 266 24.57 -4.81 10.51
C PRO A 266 23.23 -4.50 11.20
N TYR A 267 23.22 -3.61 12.21
CA TYR A 267 21.98 -3.22 12.88
C TYR A 267 21.04 -2.49 11.91
N ARG A 268 21.60 -1.60 11.08
CA ARG A 268 20.83 -0.94 10.02
C ARG A 268 20.48 -1.91 8.91
N ALA A 269 21.41 -2.76 8.48
CA ALA A 269 21.18 -3.78 7.45
C ALA A 269 19.99 -4.69 7.79
N ALA A 270 19.83 -5.08 9.06
CA ALA A 270 18.72 -5.92 9.51
C ALA A 270 17.37 -5.22 9.25
N THR A 271 17.26 -3.95 9.65
CA THR A 271 16.05 -3.15 9.42
C THR A 271 15.80 -2.87 7.94
N HIS A 272 16.89 -2.63 7.18
CA HIS A 272 16.85 -2.40 5.74
C HIS A 272 16.32 -3.61 4.98
N ASN A 273 16.85 -4.80 5.28
CA ASN A 273 16.43 -6.05 4.65
C ASN A 273 15.02 -6.46 5.12
N LYS A 274 14.65 -6.26 6.39
CA LYS A 274 13.25 -6.41 6.85
C LYS A 274 12.30 -5.58 5.99
N GLY A 275 12.70 -4.37 5.63
CA GLY A 275 11.95 -3.51 4.72
C GLY A 275 11.72 -4.14 3.34
N ILE A 276 12.69 -4.85 2.76
CA ILE A 276 12.52 -5.62 1.52
C ILE A 276 11.49 -6.73 1.75
N MET A 277 11.67 -7.49 2.83
CA MET A 277 10.87 -8.69 3.12
C MET A 277 9.40 -8.37 3.44
N ASN A 278 9.10 -7.19 3.97
CA ASN A 278 7.72 -6.70 4.10
C ASN A 278 6.89 -6.78 2.80
N GLY A 279 7.52 -6.54 1.66
CA GLY A 279 6.87 -6.67 0.35
C GLY A 279 6.91 -8.12 -0.16
N VAL A 280 8.08 -8.76 -0.08
CA VAL A 280 8.32 -10.11 -0.60
C VAL A 280 7.42 -11.13 0.11
N ASP A 281 7.40 -11.13 1.44
CA ASP A 281 6.61 -12.09 2.24
C ASP A 281 5.12 -11.91 2.02
N ALA A 282 4.67 -10.67 1.82
CA ALA A 282 3.27 -10.39 1.51
C ALA A 282 2.83 -11.05 0.19
N VAL A 283 3.71 -11.08 -0.82
CA VAL A 283 3.47 -11.82 -2.08
C VAL A 283 3.62 -13.32 -1.87
N ALA A 284 4.61 -13.76 -1.09
CA ALA A 284 4.82 -15.17 -0.77
C ALA A 284 3.56 -15.78 -0.13
N LEU A 285 3.03 -15.14 0.90
CA LEU A 285 1.78 -15.48 1.56
C LEU A 285 0.59 -15.49 0.59
N ALA A 286 0.44 -14.43 -0.20
CA ALA A 286 -0.66 -14.30 -1.17
C ALA A 286 -0.65 -15.41 -2.23
N THR A 287 0.54 -15.91 -2.57
CA THR A 287 0.75 -16.95 -3.57
C THR A 287 1.01 -18.33 -2.97
N GLY A 288 0.85 -18.51 -1.66
CA GLY A 288 0.98 -19.79 -0.96
C GLY A 288 2.41 -20.34 -0.85
N ASN A 289 3.41 -19.52 -1.12
CA ASN A 289 4.82 -19.90 -1.02
C ASN A 289 5.32 -19.90 0.44
N ASP A 290 6.33 -20.72 0.72
CA ASP A 290 6.96 -20.77 2.03
C ASP A 290 7.86 -19.54 2.24
N TRP A 291 7.34 -18.53 2.94
CA TRP A 291 8.10 -17.32 3.23
C TRP A 291 9.31 -17.57 4.14
N ARG A 292 9.32 -18.63 4.97
CA ARG A 292 10.44 -18.93 5.86
C ARG A 292 11.65 -19.39 5.06
N SER A 293 11.42 -20.18 4.00
CA SER A 293 12.49 -20.57 3.07
C SER A 293 13.10 -19.37 2.35
N ILE A 294 12.26 -18.43 1.91
CA ILE A 294 12.71 -17.21 1.22
C ILE A 294 13.51 -16.31 2.18
N GLU A 295 12.97 -16.06 3.38
CA GLU A 295 13.63 -15.29 4.45
C GLU A 295 14.99 -15.88 4.83
N ALA A 296 15.06 -17.19 5.07
CA ALA A 296 16.30 -17.87 5.41
C ALA A 296 17.35 -17.72 4.30
N ALA A 297 16.95 -17.85 3.04
CA ALA A 297 17.83 -17.70 1.89
C ALA A 297 18.35 -16.26 1.75
N ALA A 298 17.44 -15.28 1.81
CA ALA A 298 17.75 -13.87 1.69
C ALA A 298 18.72 -13.40 2.77
N HIS A 299 18.43 -13.73 4.03
CA HIS A 299 19.25 -13.33 5.17
C HIS A 299 20.60 -14.05 5.23
N ALA A 300 20.66 -15.33 4.87
CA ALA A 300 21.94 -16.05 4.74
C ALA A 300 22.80 -15.46 3.61
N TYR A 301 22.19 -15.14 2.47
CA TYR A 301 22.88 -14.52 1.34
C TYR A 301 23.38 -13.11 1.65
N ALA A 302 22.64 -12.35 2.46
CA ALA A 302 23.08 -11.06 2.98
C ALA A 302 24.35 -11.15 3.85
N ALA A 303 24.67 -12.33 4.41
CA ALA A 303 25.87 -12.59 5.20
C ALA A 303 26.99 -13.34 4.45
N ARG A 304 26.83 -13.62 3.15
CA ARG A 304 27.77 -14.44 2.36
C ARG A 304 29.23 -13.94 2.36
N GLY A 305 29.44 -12.64 2.57
CA GLY A 305 30.76 -12.02 2.62
C GLY A 305 31.43 -12.03 4.01
N GLY A 306 30.89 -12.79 4.98
CA GLY A 306 31.39 -12.84 6.36
C GLY A 306 30.87 -11.72 7.28
N ARG A 307 30.20 -10.70 6.71
CA ARG A 307 29.45 -9.68 7.45
C ARG A 307 28.07 -9.52 6.84
N TYR A 308 27.05 -9.47 7.69
CA TYR A 308 25.68 -9.21 7.28
C TYR A 308 25.53 -7.77 6.74
N THR A 309 24.99 -7.61 5.53
CA THR A 309 24.92 -6.33 4.80
C THR A 309 23.58 -6.14 4.06
N ALA A 310 23.37 -4.98 3.43
CA ALA A 310 22.21 -4.69 2.59
C ALA A 310 22.14 -5.61 1.35
N LEU A 311 20.93 -6.06 1.02
CA LEU A 311 20.66 -6.83 -0.22
C LEU A 311 20.51 -5.95 -1.46
N THR A 312 20.32 -4.64 -1.27
CA THR A 312 20.20 -3.67 -2.37
C THR A 312 21.45 -2.81 -2.51
N ARG A 313 21.58 -2.19 -3.67
CA ARG A 313 22.52 -1.10 -3.93
C ARG A 313 21.75 0.08 -4.50
N TRP A 314 21.99 1.25 -3.93
CA TRP A 314 21.48 2.52 -4.45
C TRP A 314 22.67 3.42 -4.77
N PHE A 315 22.70 3.97 -5.98
CA PHE A 315 23.79 4.81 -6.45
C PHE A 315 23.32 5.82 -7.49
N GLN A 316 24.18 6.81 -7.78
CA GLN A 316 23.93 7.79 -8.81
C GLN A 316 24.31 7.24 -10.19
N GLY A 317 23.40 7.32 -11.14
CA GLY A 317 23.65 6.95 -12.53
C GLY A 317 24.36 8.06 -13.33
N PRO A 318 24.77 7.77 -14.58
CA PRO A 318 25.58 8.68 -15.39
C PRO A 318 24.93 10.04 -15.71
N GLN A 319 23.60 10.13 -15.70
CA GLN A 319 22.83 11.35 -15.98
C GLN A 319 22.37 12.05 -14.68
N GLY A 320 22.84 11.59 -13.51
CA GLY A 320 22.46 12.13 -12.21
C GLY A 320 21.20 11.48 -11.61
N GLU A 321 20.63 10.49 -12.27
CA GLU A 321 19.46 9.74 -11.83
C GLU A 321 19.77 8.81 -10.64
N LEU A 322 18.74 8.40 -9.90
CA LEU A 322 18.86 7.39 -8.85
C LEU A 322 18.70 5.99 -9.46
N VAL A 323 19.70 5.13 -9.28
CA VAL A 323 19.65 3.74 -9.72
C VAL A 323 19.58 2.83 -8.49
N GLY A 324 18.61 1.92 -8.49
CA GLY A 324 18.43 0.90 -7.47
C GLY A 324 18.57 -0.49 -8.05
N GLU A 325 19.30 -1.35 -7.36
CA GLU A 325 19.50 -2.76 -7.70
C GLU A 325 19.24 -3.65 -6.48
N LEU A 326 18.64 -4.82 -6.70
CA LEU A 326 18.46 -5.88 -5.71
C LEU A 326 19.01 -7.18 -6.29
N ASP A 327 19.81 -7.92 -5.53
CA ASP A 327 20.26 -9.28 -5.87
C ASP A 327 19.99 -10.21 -4.67
N MET A 328 19.11 -11.20 -4.85
CA MET A 328 18.62 -12.04 -3.75
C MET A 328 18.21 -13.45 -4.23
N PRO A 329 18.46 -14.50 -3.44
CA PRO A 329 17.88 -15.82 -3.71
C PRO A 329 16.35 -15.77 -3.65
N MET A 330 15.68 -16.36 -4.63
CA MET A 330 14.22 -16.36 -4.75
C MET A 330 13.73 -17.68 -5.35
N LYS A 331 13.75 -18.74 -4.54
CA LYS A 331 13.13 -20.01 -4.94
C LYS A 331 11.66 -20.07 -4.54
N VAL A 332 10.80 -19.98 -5.54
CA VAL A 332 9.33 -20.05 -5.38
C VAL A 332 8.72 -21.10 -6.30
N GLY A 333 7.42 -21.33 -6.17
CA GLY A 333 6.64 -22.19 -7.05
C GLY A 333 5.28 -21.61 -7.37
N ILE A 334 4.73 -22.04 -8.51
CA ILE A 334 3.34 -21.79 -8.93
C ILE A 334 2.52 -23.08 -9.02
N VAL A 335 3.17 -24.24 -8.78
CA VAL A 335 2.52 -25.56 -8.65
C VAL A 335 2.96 -26.29 -7.37
N GLY A 336 2.06 -27.10 -6.82
CA GLY A 336 2.32 -27.89 -5.60
C GLY A 336 1.02 -28.20 -4.85
N GLY A 337 1.02 -29.29 -4.06
CA GLY A 337 -0.18 -29.74 -3.33
C GLY A 337 -0.72 -28.70 -2.35
N SER A 338 0.17 -27.99 -1.64
CA SER A 338 -0.18 -26.91 -0.71
C SER A 338 -0.72 -25.64 -1.39
N LEU A 339 -0.31 -25.37 -2.64
CA LEU A 339 -0.81 -24.22 -3.42
C LEU A 339 -2.24 -24.46 -3.91
N GLN A 340 -2.59 -25.71 -4.20
CA GLN A 340 -3.91 -26.11 -4.71
C GLN A 340 -4.96 -26.23 -3.60
N SER A 341 -4.56 -26.42 -2.34
CA SER A 341 -5.48 -26.63 -1.23
C SER A 341 -6.17 -25.36 -0.71
N ASN A 342 -5.67 -24.17 -1.08
CA ASN A 342 -6.24 -22.89 -0.70
C ASN A 342 -6.77 -22.14 -1.93
N ALA A 343 -8.09 -21.99 -2.03
CA ALA A 343 -8.75 -21.33 -3.17
C ALA A 343 -8.29 -19.87 -3.38
N THR A 344 -7.97 -19.16 -2.29
CA THR A 344 -7.45 -17.78 -2.36
C THR A 344 -6.10 -17.73 -3.08
N VAL A 345 -5.24 -18.73 -2.88
CA VAL A 345 -3.92 -18.81 -3.55
C VAL A 345 -4.09 -19.00 -5.05
N GLY A 346 -4.98 -19.93 -5.45
CA GLY A 346 -5.29 -20.17 -6.87
C GLY A 346 -5.85 -18.92 -7.57
N LEU A 347 -6.74 -18.19 -6.90
CA LEU A 347 -7.28 -16.91 -7.39
C LEU A 347 -6.16 -15.87 -7.56
N ASN A 348 -5.30 -15.71 -6.55
CA ASN A 348 -4.22 -14.74 -6.58
C ASN A 348 -3.19 -15.02 -7.69
N LEU A 349 -2.86 -16.28 -7.93
CA LEU A 349 -2.00 -16.67 -9.06
C LEU A 349 -2.64 -16.36 -10.42
N ARG A 350 -3.96 -16.56 -10.57
CA ARG A 350 -4.70 -16.16 -11.78
C ARG A 350 -4.72 -14.65 -11.97
N LEU A 351 -4.99 -13.90 -10.91
CA LEU A 351 -4.98 -12.43 -10.90
C LEU A 351 -3.60 -11.87 -11.29
N LEU A 352 -2.55 -12.44 -10.72
CA LEU A 352 -1.17 -12.02 -11.02
C LEU A 352 -0.78 -12.42 -12.46
N GLY A 353 -1.27 -13.55 -12.95
CA GLY A 353 -1.16 -13.95 -14.35
C GLY A 353 0.23 -14.47 -14.75
N VAL A 354 1.07 -14.81 -13.79
CA VAL A 354 2.39 -15.43 -14.02
C VAL A 354 2.26 -16.80 -14.69
N LYS A 355 3.22 -17.14 -15.54
CA LYS A 355 3.27 -18.40 -16.30
C LYS A 355 4.35 -19.35 -15.81
N THR A 356 5.37 -18.84 -15.14
CA THR A 356 6.46 -19.64 -14.57
C THR A 356 6.80 -19.20 -13.15
N ALA A 357 7.46 -20.06 -12.39
CA ALA A 357 8.00 -19.69 -11.08
C ALA A 357 9.11 -18.62 -11.17
N CYS A 358 9.87 -18.59 -12.26
CA CYS A 358 10.84 -17.53 -12.55
C CYS A 358 10.16 -16.16 -12.68
N GLU A 359 9.05 -16.08 -13.43
CA GLU A 359 8.27 -14.84 -13.55
C GLU A 359 7.70 -14.40 -12.20
N LEU A 360 7.25 -15.32 -11.35
CA LEU A 360 6.86 -14.99 -9.97
C LEU A 360 8.03 -14.46 -9.15
N ALA A 361 9.21 -15.08 -9.25
CA ALA A 361 10.42 -14.60 -8.58
C ALA A 361 10.78 -13.18 -9.02
N GLU A 362 10.67 -12.88 -10.32
CA GLU A 362 10.89 -11.55 -10.90
C GLU A 362 9.92 -10.51 -10.33
N VAL A 363 8.62 -10.85 -10.25
CA VAL A 363 7.62 -10.01 -9.60
C VAL A 363 8.01 -9.72 -8.14
N MET A 364 8.40 -10.75 -7.39
CA MET A 364 8.79 -10.60 -5.98
C MET A 364 10.07 -9.76 -5.83
N GLY A 365 11.03 -9.89 -6.75
CA GLY A 365 12.23 -9.05 -6.80
C GLY A 365 11.89 -7.56 -7.00
N ALA A 366 11.02 -7.24 -7.96
CA ALA A 366 10.57 -5.86 -8.18
C ALA A 366 9.82 -5.31 -6.95
N VAL A 367 8.97 -6.12 -6.31
CA VAL A 367 8.23 -5.75 -5.10
C VAL A 367 9.20 -5.47 -3.95
N GLY A 368 10.20 -6.32 -3.75
CA GLY A 368 11.25 -6.12 -2.73
C GLY A 368 12.02 -4.82 -2.93
N LEU A 369 12.45 -4.54 -4.17
CA LEU A 369 13.14 -3.29 -4.52
C LEU A 369 12.25 -2.05 -4.34
N ALA A 370 10.98 -2.12 -4.76
CA ALA A 370 10.00 -1.06 -4.60
C ALA A 370 9.74 -0.74 -3.12
N GLN A 371 9.64 -1.79 -2.29
CA GLN A 371 9.40 -1.61 -0.86
C GLN A 371 10.60 -0.95 -0.18
N ASN A 372 11.81 -1.39 -0.52
CA ASN A 372 13.02 -0.79 -0.02
C ASN A 372 13.13 0.69 -0.41
N PHE A 373 12.90 1.02 -1.69
CA PHE A 373 12.88 2.40 -2.15
C PHE A 373 11.90 3.26 -1.35
N SER A 374 10.67 2.77 -1.14
CA SER A 374 9.64 3.50 -0.41
C SER A 374 10.05 3.81 1.04
N ALA A 375 10.70 2.85 1.71
CA ALA A 375 11.18 3.01 3.08
C ALA A 375 12.36 3.99 3.16
N LEU A 376 13.34 3.88 2.26
CA LEU A 376 14.50 4.78 2.23
C LEU A 376 14.08 6.22 1.90
N ARG A 377 13.18 6.40 0.92
CA ARG A 377 12.66 7.72 0.56
C ARG A 377 11.90 8.38 1.71
N ALA A 378 11.11 7.60 2.46
CA ALA A 378 10.40 8.12 3.62
C ALA A 378 11.36 8.54 4.74
N LEU A 379 12.46 7.80 4.95
CA LEU A 379 13.49 8.11 5.94
C LEU A 379 14.37 9.30 5.54
N SER A 380 14.61 9.53 4.25
CA SER A 380 15.44 10.64 3.75
C SER A 380 14.70 11.98 3.64
N THR A 381 13.38 12.00 3.75
CA THR A 381 12.57 13.22 3.59
C THR A 381 11.88 13.66 4.89
N GLU A 382 10.72 13.10 5.21
CA GLU A 382 9.85 13.60 6.30
C GLU A 382 9.84 12.70 7.54
N GLY A 383 10.53 11.54 7.50
CA GLY A 383 10.41 10.51 8.51
C GLY A 383 9.08 9.74 8.43
N ILE A 384 9.11 8.47 8.83
CA ILE A 384 8.00 7.51 8.63
C ILE A 384 6.72 7.87 9.44
N GLN A 385 6.85 8.68 10.51
CA GLN A 385 5.83 8.85 11.53
C GLN A 385 4.55 9.56 11.04
N GLN A 386 4.65 10.65 10.26
CA GLN A 386 3.45 11.42 9.87
C GLN A 386 2.47 10.63 8.99
N GLY A 387 2.96 9.77 8.10
CA GLY A 387 2.12 8.90 7.26
C GLY A 387 1.56 7.68 8.01
N HIS A 388 2.33 7.11 8.94
CA HIS A 388 1.92 5.95 9.73
C HIS A 388 0.83 6.26 10.77
N MET A 389 0.80 7.49 11.30
CA MET A 389 -0.12 7.87 12.38
C MET A 389 -1.59 7.65 12.02
N SER A 390 -2.00 7.95 10.78
CA SER A 390 -3.41 7.78 10.38
C SER A 390 -3.83 6.31 10.37
N LEU A 391 -2.99 5.42 9.84
CA LEU A 391 -3.30 4.00 9.79
C LEU A 391 -3.13 3.31 11.15
N HIS A 392 -2.15 3.74 11.94
CA HIS A 392 -1.99 3.28 13.31
C HIS A 392 -3.21 3.65 14.16
N ALA A 393 -3.74 4.86 14.01
CA ALA A 393 -4.98 5.28 14.67
C ALA A 393 -6.18 4.42 14.27
N ARG A 394 -6.29 4.01 13.00
CA ARG A 394 -7.31 3.04 12.55
C ARG A 394 -7.18 1.70 13.27
N SER A 395 -5.97 1.12 13.33
CA SER A 395 -5.73 -0.15 14.03
C SER A 395 -6.07 -0.08 15.52
N VAL A 396 -5.69 1.03 16.17
CA VAL A 396 -6.01 1.27 17.57
C VAL A 396 -7.53 1.44 17.80
N ALA A 397 -8.23 2.12 16.89
CA ALA A 397 -9.69 2.25 16.95
C ALA A 397 -10.41 0.90 16.78
N ILE A 398 -9.94 0.04 15.86
CA ILE A 398 -10.46 -1.34 15.71
C ILE A 398 -10.25 -2.12 17.00
N SER A 399 -9.01 -2.10 17.54
CA SER A 399 -8.65 -2.83 18.76
C SER A 399 -9.44 -2.34 19.98
N ALA A 400 -9.87 -1.08 20.00
CA ALA A 400 -10.73 -0.51 21.02
C ALA A 400 -12.21 -0.86 20.86
N GLY A 401 -12.61 -1.49 19.74
CA GLY A 401 -13.99 -1.89 19.46
C GLY A 401 -14.87 -0.78 18.88
N ALA A 402 -14.29 0.17 18.14
CA ALA A 402 -15.07 1.22 17.47
C ALA A 402 -16.04 0.60 16.45
N ALA A 403 -17.33 0.92 16.56
CA ALA A 403 -18.37 0.49 15.63
C ALA A 403 -18.27 1.26 14.30
N ALA A 404 -18.76 0.67 13.20
CA ALA A 404 -18.57 1.18 11.85
C ALA A 404 -19.13 2.60 11.62
N ASP A 405 -20.19 2.96 12.33
CA ASP A 405 -20.87 4.26 12.28
C ASP A 405 -20.08 5.40 12.95
N ILE A 406 -19.26 5.08 13.96
CA ILE A 406 -18.42 6.04 14.70
C ILE A 406 -16.94 5.94 14.37
N PHE A 407 -16.56 4.95 13.56
CA PHE A 407 -15.17 4.53 13.34
C PHE A 407 -14.27 5.68 12.89
N ASP A 408 -14.63 6.36 11.79
CA ASP A 408 -13.81 7.43 11.25
C ASP A 408 -13.72 8.63 12.20
N THR A 409 -14.78 8.95 12.94
CA THR A 409 -14.77 10.01 13.96
C THR A 409 -13.85 9.68 15.13
N VAL A 410 -13.82 8.42 15.57
CA VAL A 410 -12.91 7.95 16.62
C VAL A 410 -11.46 8.05 16.15
N VAL A 411 -11.18 7.64 14.91
CA VAL A 411 -9.84 7.72 14.30
C VAL A 411 -9.35 9.17 14.18
N GLU A 412 -10.20 10.09 13.71
CA GLU A 412 -9.87 11.52 13.63
C GLU A 412 -9.54 12.10 15.01
N ARG A 413 -10.40 11.89 16.01
CA ARG A 413 -10.16 12.38 17.38
C ARG A 413 -8.92 11.75 18.02
N LEU A 414 -8.59 10.49 17.69
CA LEU A 414 -7.34 9.84 18.10
C LEU A 414 -6.11 10.56 17.55
N ILE A 415 -6.12 10.88 16.26
CA ILE A 415 -5.03 11.61 15.60
C ILE A 415 -4.90 13.02 16.18
N GLU A 416 -6.02 13.73 16.33
CA GLU A 416 -6.06 15.09 16.92
C GLU A 416 -5.56 15.11 18.36
N SER A 417 -5.87 14.07 19.15
CA SER A 417 -5.41 13.97 20.53
C SER A 417 -3.90 13.80 20.66
N GLY A 418 -3.22 13.38 19.58
CA GLY A 418 -1.81 12.98 19.60
C GLY A 418 -1.53 11.70 20.39
N GLU A 419 -2.52 11.13 21.07
CA GLU A 419 -2.36 9.97 21.96
C GLU A 419 -3.05 8.72 21.40
N ILE A 420 -2.36 8.07 20.46
CA ILE A 420 -2.89 6.91 19.72
C ILE A 420 -2.74 5.62 20.56
N LYS A 421 -3.55 5.48 21.61
CA LYS A 421 -3.56 4.31 22.51
C LYS A 421 -4.97 3.76 22.69
N VAL A 422 -5.08 2.45 22.95
CA VAL A 422 -6.38 1.75 23.06
C VAL A 422 -7.27 2.35 24.17
N HIS A 423 -6.68 2.77 25.31
CA HIS A 423 -7.46 3.41 26.37
C HIS A 423 -8.07 4.76 25.91
N LYS A 424 -7.28 5.58 25.20
CA LYS A 424 -7.73 6.86 24.64
C LYS A 424 -8.82 6.65 23.59
N ALA A 425 -8.65 5.64 22.75
CA ALA A 425 -9.67 5.24 21.79
C ALA A 425 -10.99 4.85 22.48
N ARG A 426 -10.94 4.12 23.60
CA ARG A 426 -12.14 3.78 24.40
C ARG A 426 -12.82 5.02 24.99
N GLU A 427 -12.05 5.95 25.56
CA GLU A 427 -12.57 7.23 26.05
C GLU A 427 -13.29 8.01 24.93
N ILE A 428 -12.66 8.08 23.75
CA ILE A 428 -13.22 8.76 22.59
C ILE A 428 -14.50 8.06 22.10
N ILE A 429 -14.52 6.71 22.05
CA ILE A 429 -15.72 5.94 21.69
C ILE A 429 -16.88 6.27 22.64
N GLU A 430 -16.62 6.31 23.95
CA GLU A 430 -17.65 6.60 24.95
C GLU A 430 -18.16 8.05 24.84
N ALA A 431 -17.25 9.00 24.62
CA ALA A 431 -17.61 10.40 24.37
C ALA A 431 -18.50 10.55 23.12
N VAL A 432 -18.11 9.95 21.99
CA VAL A 432 -18.86 10.00 20.73
C VAL A 432 -20.24 9.34 20.89
N ARG A 433 -20.33 8.19 21.58
CA ARG A 433 -21.62 7.53 21.86
C ARG A 433 -22.53 8.35 22.76
N SER A 434 -21.97 9.02 23.78
CA SER A 434 -22.71 9.92 24.67
C SER A 434 -23.25 11.15 23.92
N GLU A 435 -22.45 11.71 23.01
CA GLU A 435 -22.87 12.80 22.11
C GLU A 435 -24.00 12.37 21.16
N MET A 436 -23.96 11.14 20.64
CA MET A 436 -25.00 10.57 19.78
C MET A 436 -26.28 10.15 20.51
N SER A 437 -26.18 9.77 21.79
CA SER A 437 -27.32 9.29 22.59
C SER A 437 -28.13 10.41 23.26
N ARG A 438 -27.71 11.67 23.13
CA ARG A 438 -28.48 12.81 23.67
C ARG A 438 -29.71 13.08 22.79
N PRO A 439 -30.95 12.95 23.32
CA PRO A 439 -32.15 13.26 22.55
C PRO A 439 -32.19 14.76 22.20
N ALA A 440 -32.69 15.07 21.00
CA ALA A 440 -32.81 16.44 20.47
C ALA A 440 -33.70 17.39 21.31
N THR A 441 -34.29 16.90 22.41
CA THR A 441 -35.23 17.62 23.28
C THR A 441 -34.62 18.21 24.56
N ALA A 442 -33.34 17.95 24.86
CA ALA A 442 -32.64 18.52 26.02
C ALA A 442 -31.69 19.68 25.64
N ARG A 443 -32.02 20.46 24.61
CA ARG A 443 -31.38 21.75 24.28
C ARG A 443 -32.17 22.95 24.81
N GLY A 444 -32.86 22.78 25.94
CA GLY A 444 -33.50 23.85 26.68
C GLY A 444 -33.06 23.78 28.14
N ALA A 445 -32.70 24.93 28.72
CA ALA A 445 -32.28 25.12 30.11
C ALA A 445 -30.83 24.71 30.46
N GLY A 446 -29.88 25.39 29.81
CA GLY A 446 -28.53 25.58 30.32
C GLY A 446 -28.01 26.88 29.71
N ALA A 447 -28.18 27.99 30.43
CA ALA A 447 -27.85 29.32 29.95
C ALA A 447 -26.34 29.46 29.71
N THR A 448 -25.92 29.26 28.46
CA THR A 448 -24.83 30.00 27.84
C THR A 448 -25.39 30.59 26.54
N ASN A 449 -25.07 31.86 26.34
CA ASN A 449 -25.67 32.76 25.36
C ASN A 449 -25.46 32.24 23.92
N THR A 450 -26.37 31.39 23.41
CA THR A 450 -26.39 31.02 21.98
C THR A 450 -26.90 32.20 21.18
N GLN A 451 -25.99 33.05 20.70
CA GLN A 451 -26.18 33.75 19.44
C GLN A 451 -26.69 32.72 18.41
N ALA A 452 -27.78 33.04 17.71
CA ALA A 452 -28.31 32.20 16.66
C ALA A 452 -27.20 31.95 15.62
N SER A 453 -26.67 30.73 15.54
CA SER A 453 -25.61 30.43 14.57
C SER A 453 -26.17 30.52 13.15
N ALA A 454 -25.62 31.41 12.34
CA ALA A 454 -25.95 31.51 10.92
C ALA A 454 -25.65 30.19 10.19
N CYS A 455 -26.47 29.84 9.20
CA CYS A 455 -26.35 28.57 8.48
C CYS A 455 -26.37 28.75 6.96
N GLY A 456 -25.65 27.86 6.28
CA GLY A 456 -25.72 27.65 4.84
C GLY A 456 -26.14 26.20 4.55
N HIS A 457 -27.04 26.03 3.58
CA HIS A 457 -27.52 24.71 3.17
C HIS A 457 -26.54 24.09 2.17
N GLY A 458 -26.43 22.77 2.19
CA GLY A 458 -25.73 22.03 1.14
C GLY A 458 -26.68 21.72 -0.01
N LYS A 459 -26.21 21.01 -1.02
CA LYS A 459 -27.04 20.56 -2.14
C LYS A 459 -26.90 19.06 -2.35
N VAL A 460 -27.97 18.46 -2.87
CA VAL A 460 -27.96 17.18 -3.59
C VAL A 460 -28.67 17.42 -4.92
N ILE A 461 -28.07 16.98 -6.02
CA ILE A 461 -28.71 16.99 -7.32
C ILE A 461 -29.42 15.65 -7.51
N LEU A 462 -30.75 15.69 -7.62
CA LEU A 462 -31.58 14.51 -7.79
C LEU A 462 -31.60 14.05 -9.25
N LEU A 463 -31.55 15.01 -10.20
CA LEU A 463 -31.56 14.74 -11.63
C LEU A 463 -30.90 15.89 -12.41
N GLY A 464 -30.19 15.57 -13.50
CA GLY A 464 -29.77 16.56 -14.49
C GLY A 464 -28.45 17.29 -14.22
N GLU A 465 -27.56 16.74 -13.37
CA GLU A 465 -26.27 17.37 -13.00
C GLU A 465 -25.44 17.84 -14.21
N HIS A 466 -25.27 16.98 -15.21
CA HIS A 466 -24.55 17.32 -16.45
C HIS A 466 -25.42 18.08 -17.46
N ALA A 467 -26.74 18.04 -17.32
CA ALA A 467 -27.70 18.67 -18.24
C ALA A 467 -27.74 20.20 -18.09
N VAL A 468 -27.41 20.73 -16.90
CA VAL A 468 -27.33 22.19 -16.63
C VAL A 468 -26.29 22.87 -17.50
N VAL A 469 -25.17 22.18 -17.78
CA VAL A 469 -24.08 22.70 -18.62
C VAL A 469 -24.55 22.95 -20.06
N TYR A 470 -25.52 22.16 -20.54
CA TYR A 470 -26.12 22.28 -21.87
C TYR A 470 -27.41 23.11 -21.88
N GLY A 471 -27.68 23.89 -20.84
CA GLY A 471 -28.85 24.77 -20.76
C GLY A 471 -30.19 24.05 -20.56
N SER A 472 -30.16 22.81 -20.05
CA SER A 472 -31.34 22.02 -19.68
C SER A 472 -31.61 22.08 -18.16
N HIS A 473 -32.76 21.56 -17.72
CA HIS A 473 -33.17 21.63 -16.31
C HIS A 473 -32.43 20.59 -15.44
N ALA A 474 -32.16 20.97 -14.18
CA ALA A 474 -31.81 20.06 -13.10
C ALA A 474 -32.75 20.22 -11.91
N ILE A 475 -32.92 19.14 -11.15
CA ILE A 475 -33.67 19.15 -9.88
C ILE A 475 -32.65 19.04 -8.77
N ALA A 476 -32.59 20.04 -7.90
CA ALA A 476 -31.72 20.04 -6.73
C ALA A 476 -32.53 20.20 -5.45
N ALA A 477 -32.09 19.50 -4.40
CA ALA A 477 -32.67 19.58 -3.07
C ALA A 477 -31.62 20.08 -2.06
N PRO A 478 -32.03 20.87 -1.05
CA PRO A 478 -31.13 21.36 -0.02
C PRO A 478 -30.78 20.25 0.96
N VAL A 479 -29.53 20.27 1.45
CA VAL A 479 -29.10 19.54 2.65
C VAL A 479 -29.13 20.52 3.81
N PRO A 480 -30.10 20.44 4.74
CA PRO A 480 -30.22 21.40 5.82
C PRO A 480 -28.98 21.44 6.73
N LEU A 481 -28.65 22.63 7.25
CA LEU A 481 -27.60 22.82 8.27
C LEU A 481 -26.23 22.26 7.87
N ALA A 482 -25.91 22.31 6.57
CA ALA A 482 -24.66 21.77 6.04
C ALA A 482 -23.44 22.50 6.57
N VAL A 483 -23.51 23.81 6.76
CA VAL A 483 -22.46 24.61 7.42
C VAL A 483 -23.10 25.60 8.38
N ARG A 484 -22.51 25.72 9.57
CA ARG A 484 -22.85 26.77 10.55
C ARG A 484 -21.64 27.66 10.79
N ALA A 485 -21.87 28.94 10.98
CA ALA A 485 -20.82 29.90 11.31
C ALA A 485 -21.27 30.86 12.43
N SER A 486 -20.31 31.33 13.22
CA SER A 486 -20.49 32.37 14.22
C SER A 486 -19.30 33.33 14.18
N VAL A 487 -19.57 34.61 14.41
CA VAL A 487 -18.55 35.68 14.48
C VAL A 487 -18.45 36.18 15.92
N GLN A 488 -17.22 36.43 16.37
CA GLN A 488 -16.92 37.02 17.68
C GLN A 488 -15.87 38.12 17.50
N ASP A 489 -16.02 39.23 18.22
CA ASP A 489 -14.99 40.28 18.21
C ASP A 489 -13.75 39.81 18.97
N THR A 490 -12.57 40.21 18.51
CA THR A 490 -11.31 39.88 19.16
C THR A 490 -10.38 41.08 19.24
N GLN A 491 -9.41 41.02 20.14
CA GLN A 491 -8.34 42.03 20.26
C GLN A 491 -7.09 41.65 19.45
N ALA A 492 -7.15 40.56 18.65
CA ALA A 492 -5.98 39.91 18.06
C ALA A 492 -5.48 40.53 16.73
N GLY A 493 -6.07 41.66 16.30
CA GLY A 493 -5.55 42.47 15.20
C GLY A 493 -5.78 41.94 13.77
N GLY A 494 -6.93 41.33 13.48
CA GLY A 494 -7.29 40.86 12.13
C GLY A 494 -8.48 39.89 12.12
N VAL A 495 -8.77 39.31 10.95
CA VAL A 495 -9.86 38.32 10.76
C VAL A 495 -9.27 36.92 10.82
N ASP A 496 -9.52 36.21 11.92
CA ASP A 496 -9.11 34.82 12.12
C ASP A 496 -10.27 33.87 11.81
N MET A 497 -10.03 32.86 10.98
CA MET A 497 -11.03 31.85 10.61
C MET A 497 -10.60 30.48 11.08
N LEU A 498 -11.52 29.78 11.75
CA LEU A 498 -11.32 28.44 12.27
C LEU A 498 -12.40 27.50 11.76
N ILE A 499 -11.97 26.44 11.06
CA ILE A 499 -12.82 25.34 10.60
C ILE A 499 -12.18 24.03 11.09
N PRO A 500 -12.39 23.64 12.37
CA PRO A 500 -11.68 22.52 12.98
C PRO A 500 -11.82 21.21 12.20
N ARG A 501 -13.05 20.86 11.80
CA ARG A 501 -13.36 19.62 11.06
C ARG A 501 -12.67 19.52 9.69
N TRP A 502 -12.22 20.64 9.12
CA TRP A 502 -11.48 20.65 7.85
C TRP A 502 -9.98 20.92 8.05
N GLY A 503 -9.51 21.00 9.31
CA GLY A 503 -8.12 21.31 9.66
C GLY A 503 -7.69 22.73 9.26
N VAL A 504 -8.63 23.65 9.07
CA VAL A 504 -8.31 25.01 8.59
C VAL A 504 -8.24 25.96 9.78
N LYS A 505 -7.05 26.53 10.01
CA LYS A 505 -6.84 27.71 10.83
C LYS A 505 -6.08 28.72 9.99
N CYS A 506 -6.73 29.80 9.57
CA CYS A 506 -6.10 30.81 8.75
C CYS A 506 -6.45 32.21 9.24
N ARG A 507 -5.46 33.10 9.18
CA ARG A 507 -5.68 34.53 9.31
C ARG A 507 -5.81 35.11 7.90
N LEU A 508 -6.90 35.83 7.65
CA LEU A 508 -7.14 36.44 6.35
C LEU A 508 -6.09 37.54 6.11
N ASN A 509 -5.34 37.44 5.01
CA ASN A 509 -4.35 38.47 4.69
C ASN A 509 -5.05 39.78 4.28
N ARG A 510 -4.56 40.92 4.79
CA ARG A 510 -5.11 42.25 4.47
C ARG A 510 -4.86 42.63 3.01
N ASP A 511 -3.71 42.23 2.48
CA ASP A 511 -3.36 42.46 1.07
C ASP A 511 -3.97 41.37 0.18
N PRO A 512 -4.89 41.71 -0.76
CA PRO A 512 -5.48 40.76 -1.69
C PRO A 512 -4.46 39.97 -2.54
N ALA A 513 -3.29 40.55 -2.85
CA ALA A 513 -2.28 39.91 -3.69
C ALA A 513 -1.65 38.67 -3.02
N HIS A 514 -1.61 38.66 -1.68
CA HIS A 514 -0.97 37.63 -0.86
C HIS A 514 -1.97 36.60 -0.29
N ARG A 515 -3.23 36.61 -0.74
CA ARG A 515 -4.25 35.62 -0.35
C ARG A 515 -4.12 34.35 -1.20
N ASP A 516 -4.15 33.18 -0.56
CA ASP A 516 -4.32 31.89 -1.25
C ASP A 516 -5.73 31.76 -1.87
N SER A 517 -5.98 30.70 -2.66
CA SER A 517 -7.26 30.53 -3.36
C SER A 517 -8.48 30.46 -2.43
N PHE A 518 -8.32 29.91 -1.22
CA PHE A 518 -9.38 29.83 -0.21
C PHE A 518 -9.64 31.21 0.41
N GLN A 519 -8.58 31.94 0.75
CA GLN A 519 -8.64 33.29 1.32
C GLN A 519 -9.14 34.33 0.31
N ARG A 520 -8.89 34.16 -0.99
CA ARG A 520 -9.40 35.07 -2.03
C ARG A 520 -10.92 35.05 -2.11
N SER A 521 -11.53 33.86 -2.04
CA SER A 521 -12.98 33.68 -2.16
C SER A 521 -13.74 34.35 -1.00
N LEU A 522 -13.32 34.10 0.24
CA LEU A 522 -13.95 34.70 1.42
C LEU A 522 -13.48 36.14 1.65
N GLY A 523 -12.23 36.46 1.34
CA GLY A 523 -11.67 37.81 1.43
C GLY A 523 -12.44 38.85 0.61
N LEU A 524 -12.98 38.45 -0.55
CA LEU A 524 -13.85 39.29 -1.36
C LEU A 524 -15.10 39.77 -0.60
N VAL A 525 -15.66 38.94 0.29
CA VAL A 525 -16.82 39.33 1.13
C VAL A 525 -16.41 40.42 2.10
N PHE A 526 -15.26 40.29 2.77
CA PHE A 526 -14.77 41.30 3.71
C PHE A 526 -14.41 42.61 3.00
N ASP A 527 -13.83 42.54 1.80
CA ASP A 527 -13.50 43.72 1.02
C ASP A 527 -14.78 44.45 0.58
N ARG A 528 -15.79 43.73 0.08
CA ARG A 528 -17.06 44.33 -0.37
C ARG A 528 -17.90 44.91 0.77
N LEU A 529 -17.81 44.33 1.96
CA LEU A 529 -18.53 44.80 3.15
C LEU A 529 -17.72 45.82 3.96
N GLY A 530 -16.47 46.12 3.58
CA GLY A 530 -15.62 47.09 4.27
C GLY A 530 -15.14 46.64 5.66
N LEU A 531 -15.04 45.32 5.89
CA LEU A 531 -14.79 44.74 7.21
C LEU A 531 -13.37 44.21 7.42
N ILE A 532 -12.46 44.37 6.45
CA ILE A 532 -11.10 43.80 6.50
C ILE A 532 -10.23 44.34 7.65
N GLU A 533 -10.50 45.58 8.10
CA GLU A 533 -9.78 46.24 9.19
C GLU A 533 -10.33 45.88 10.58
N HIS A 534 -11.44 45.14 10.66
CA HIS A 534 -12.04 44.74 11.92
C HIS A 534 -11.33 43.50 12.49
N SER A 535 -11.22 43.44 13.82
CA SER A 535 -10.61 42.30 14.51
C SER A 535 -11.70 41.35 14.99
N MET A 536 -11.81 40.19 14.34
CA MET A 536 -12.85 39.21 14.62
C MET A 536 -12.37 37.78 14.41
N ARG A 537 -13.01 36.85 15.07
CA ARG A 537 -12.84 35.41 14.89
C ARG A 537 -14.12 34.82 14.32
N ILE A 538 -13.97 33.96 13.34
CA ILE A 538 -15.06 33.27 12.66
C ILE A 538 -14.89 31.78 12.90
N ASP A 539 -15.79 31.20 13.69
CA ASP A 539 -15.82 29.77 13.94
C ASP A 539 -16.85 29.12 13.03
N VAL A 540 -16.40 28.13 12.25
CA VAL A 540 -17.22 27.42 11.28
C VAL A 540 -17.29 25.94 11.64
N VAL A 541 -18.52 25.43 11.69
CA VAL A 541 -18.83 24.02 11.97
C VAL A 541 -19.54 23.41 10.77
N PRO A 542 -18.81 22.71 9.87
CA PRO A 542 -19.42 22.00 8.76
C PRO A 542 -20.03 20.67 9.25
N SER A 543 -21.26 20.39 8.85
CA SER A 543 -21.95 19.11 9.01
C SER A 543 -21.70 18.17 7.81
N VAL A 544 -21.23 18.71 6.68
CA VAL A 544 -20.90 17.96 5.45
C VAL A 544 -19.39 17.69 5.27
N PRO A 545 -19.00 16.56 4.64
CA PRO A 545 -17.61 16.28 4.29
C PRO A 545 -17.06 17.26 3.25
N ARG A 546 -15.75 17.53 3.29
CA ARG A 546 -15.06 18.40 2.31
C ARG A 546 -14.99 17.73 0.93
N ALA A 547 -15.25 18.49 -0.14
CA ALA A 547 -15.01 18.11 -1.54
C ALA A 547 -15.77 16.87 -2.08
N MET A 548 -17.02 16.66 -1.66
CA MET A 548 -17.88 15.54 -2.11
C MET A 548 -19.02 15.94 -3.06
N GLY A 549 -18.95 17.11 -3.72
CA GLY A 549 -20.01 17.58 -4.62
C GLY A 549 -21.29 18.09 -3.94
N LEU A 550 -21.34 18.09 -2.60
CA LEU A 550 -22.51 18.49 -1.80
C LEU A 550 -22.70 20.01 -1.63
N GLY A 551 -22.04 20.84 -2.46
CA GLY A 551 -22.14 22.30 -2.39
C GLY A 551 -21.51 22.93 -1.13
N GLY A 552 -20.50 22.27 -0.55
CA GLY A 552 -19.88 22.71 0.72
C GLY A 552 -19.19 24.07 0.66
N SER A 553 -18.66 24.50 -0.50
CA SER A 553 -18.04 25.82 -0.67
C SER A 553 -19.08 26.94 -0.67
N ALA A 554 -20.16 26.77 -1.43
CA ALA A 554 -21.28 27.70 -1.43
C ALA A 554 -21.97 27.77 -0.05
N ALA A 555 -22.16 26.61 0.61
CA ALA A 555 -22.71 26.54 1.97
C ALA A 555 -21.83 27.29 2.98
N LEU A 556 -20.50 27.19 2.86
CA LEU A 556 -19.56 27.94 3.69
C LEU A 556 -19.70 29.45 3.47
N ALA A 557 -19.68 29.90 2.21
CA ALA A 557 -19.81 31.32 1.88
C ALA A 557 -21.11 31.90 2.46
N VAL A 558 -22.25 31.23 2.24
CA VAL A 558 -23.55 31.66 2.76
C VAL A 558 -23.56 31.70 4.30
N ALA A 559 -23.03 30.68 4.97
CA ALA A 559 -22.99 30.64 6.42
C ALA A 559 -22.17 31.80 6.99
N VAL A 560 -21.00 32.09 6.40
CA VAL A 560 -20.11 33.18 6.83
C VAL A 560 -20.75 34.55 6.55
N ILE A 561 -21.31 34.77 5.35
CA ILE A 561 -21.99 36.04 5.01
C ILE A 561 -23.13 36.32 5.99
N ARG A 562 -23.97 35.32 6.28
CA ARG A 562 -25.07 35.46 7.25
C ARG A 562 -24.56 35.68 8.67
N ALA A 563 -23.45 35.05 9.07
CA ALA A 563 -22.87 35.25 10.39
C ALA A 563 -22.35 36.69 10.57
N ILE A 564 -21.75 37.24 9.52
CA ILE A 564 -21.29 38.64 9.47
C ILE A 564 -22.48 39.60 9.49
N ASP A 565 -23.49 39.37 8.66
CA ASP A 565 -24.72 40.18 8.62
C ASP A 565 -25.41 40.22 9.98
N GLN A 566 -25.52 39.08 10.66
CA GLN A 566 -26.11 39.01 12.01
C GLN A 566 -25.26 39.73 13.06
N HIS A 567 -23.93 39.61 13.00
CA HIS A 567 -23.03 40.22 13.98
C HIS A 567 -22.95 41.74 13.82
N PHE A 568 -22.80 42.24 12.60
CA PHE A 568 -22.69 43.67 12.30
C PHE A 568 -24.03 44.35 12.00
N ARG A 569 -25.14 43.60 11.96
CA ARG A 569 -26.51 44.06 11.67
C ARG A 569 -26.59 44.85 10.36
N LEU A 570 -26.02 44.28 9.29
CA LEU A 570 -25.92 44.95 7.99
C LEU A 570 -27.26 45.01 7.23
N GLY A 571 -28.18 44.08 7.53
CA GLY A 571 -29.53 44.06 6.96
C GLY A 571 -29.57 43.49 5.54
N LEU A 572 -28.66 42.57 5.20
CA LEU A 572 -28.58 41.98 3.87
C LEU A 572 -29.83 41.16 3.53
N SER A 573 -30.39 41.40 2.34
CA SER A 573 -31.45 40.56 1.79
C SER A 573 -30.89 39.21 1.31
N GLU A 574 -31.76 38.19 1.24
CA GLU A 574 -31.39 36.87 0.71
C GLU A 574 -30.82 36.94 -0.72
N ALA A 575 -31.27 37.90 -1.54
CA ALA A 575 -30.74 38.14 -2.87
C ALA A 575 -29.27 38.66 -2.83
N GLU A 576 -28.95 39.55 -1.89
CA GLU A 576 -27.59 40.06 -1.69
C GLU A 576 -26.66 38.98 -1.13
N VAL A 577 -27.15 38.16 -0.18
CA VAL A 577 -26.42 36.99 0.32
C VAL A 577 -26.11 36.02 -0.82
N ASN A 578 -27.09 35.76 -1.69
CA ASN A 578 -26.91 34.88 -2.84
C ASN A 578 -25.91 35.43 -3.86
N ALA A 579 -25.95 36.74 -4.15
CA ALA A 579 -25.05 37.40 -5.09
C ALA A 579 -23.59 37.44 -4.57
N LEU A 580 -23.40 37.66 -3.26
CA LEU A 580 -22.08 37.58 -2.63
C LEU A 580 -21.55 36.14 -2.64
N ALA A 581 -22.37 35.16 -2.30
CA ALA A 581 -21.99 33.74 -2.37
C ALA A 581 -21.66 33.30 -3.81
N TYR A 582 -22.38 33.81 -4.82
CA TYR A 582 -22.07 33.56 -6.22
C TYR A 582 -20.68 34.10 -6.60
N ALA A 583 -20.35 35.34 -6.19
CA ALA A 583 -19.03 35.92 -6.43
C ALA A 583 -17.90 35.11 -5.75
N CYS A 584 -18.15 34.56 -4.56
CA CYS A 584 -17.22 33.64 -3.90
C CYS A 584 -16.97 32.37 -4.74
N GLU A 585 -18.02 31.81 -5.34
CA GLU A 585 -17.94 30.63 -6.19
C GLU A 585 -17.27 30.93 -7.55
N GLU A 586 -17.41 32.14 -8.10
CA GLU A 586 -16.69 32.58 -9.29
C GLU A 586 -15.18 32.61 -9.06
N VAL A 587 -14.75 33.10 -7.89
CA VAL A 587 -13.33 33.10 -7.50
C VAL A 587 -12.82 31.68 -7.26
N ALA A 588 -13.64 30.79 -6.69
CA ALA A 588 -13.23 29.43 -6.35
C ALA A 588 -13.19 28.47 -7.56
N HIS A 589 -14.16 28.58 -8.48
CA HIS A 589 -14.39 27.60 -9.56
C HIS A 589 -14.34 28.21 -10.98
N GLY A 590 -14.16 29.52 -11.11
CA GLY A 590 -14.01 30.26 -12.37
C GLY A 590 -15.32 30.45 -13.15
N SER A 591 -16.10 29.39 -13.37
CA SER A 591 -17.36 29.43 -14.12
C SER A 591 -18.48 28.65 -13.41
N PRO A 592 -18.90 29.08 -12.21
CA PRO A 592 -19.94 28.40 -11.45
C PRO A 592 -21.26 28.38 -12.21
N SER A 593 -22.00 27.28 -12.10
CA SER A 593 -23.29 27.13 -12.76
C SER A 593 -24.37 28.01 -12.12
N GLY A 594 -24.20 28.42 -10.85
CA GLY A 594 -25.16 29.21 -10.06
C GLY A 594 -26.14 28.39 -9.23
N ILE A 595 -26.15 27.06 -9.37
CA ILE A 595 -27.06 26.18 -8.63
C ILE A 595 -26.65 26.06 -7.15
N ASP A 596 -25.35 26.04 -6.86
CA ASP A 596 -24.79 25.77 -5.53
C ASP A 596 -25.13 26.87 -4.53
N ASN A 597 -24.81 28.13 -4.87
CA ASN A 597 -25.16 29.29 -4.05
C ASN A 597 -26.69 29.44 -3.93
N THR A 598 -27.45 29.19 -5.00
CA THR A 598 -28.92 29.29 -4.97
C THR A 598 -29.55 28.31 -3.99
N VAL A 599 -29.18 27.03 -4.05
CA VAL A 599 -29.67 26.03 -3.08
C VAL A 599 -29.17 26.34 -1.67
N ALA A 600 -27.91 26.76 -1.55
CA ALA A 600 -27.30 27.07 -0.25
C ALA A 600 -27.94 28.26 0.46
N THR A 601 -28.35 29.29 -0.29
CA THR A 601 -29.03 30.48 0.24
C THR A 601 -30.49 30.16 0.57
N TYR A 602 -31.30 29.75 -0.41
CA TYR A 602 -32.75 29.69 -0.22
C TYR A 602 -33.24 28.44 0.53
N GLY A 603 -32.43 27.38 0.60
CA GLY A 603 -32.74 26.20 1.40
C GLY A 603 -34.03 25.48 0.99
N LYS A 604 -34.43 25.58 -0.30
CA LYS A 604 -35.64 24.96 -0.86
C LYS A 604 -35.29 24.07 -2.05
N PRO A 605 -36.08 23.02 -2.34
CA PRO A 605 -35.95 22.28 -3.59
C PRO A 605 -36.18 23.22 -4.78
N ILE A 606 -35.32 23.13 -5.80
CA ILE A 606 -35.39 23.99 -6.99
C ILE A 606 -35.36 23.15 -8.26
N LEU A 607 -36.12 23.62 -9.26
CA LEU A 607 -35.92 23.30 -10.67
C LEU A 607 -35.00 24.38 -11.24
N TYR A 608 -33.77 24.03 -11.56
CA TYR A 608 -32.72 24.96 -11.95
C TYR A 608 -32.43 24.90 -13.45
N ARG A 609 -32.28 26.04 -14.12
CA ARG A 609 -31.74 26.14 -15.47
C ARG A 609 -30.74 27.30 -15.52
N ARG A 610 -29.59 27.10 -16.17
CA ARG A 610 -28.59 28.17 -16.29
C ARG A 610 -29.22 29.41 -16.96
N GLY A 611 -29.27 30.52 -16.22
CA GLY A 611 -29.83 31.80 -16.67
C GLY A 611 -31.35 31.97 -16.52
N ARG A 612 -32.09 31.04 -15.88
CA ARG A 612 -33.53 31.18 -15.61
C ARG A 612 -34.00 30.52 -14.31
#